data_AF-A0A956VBF9-F1
#
_entry.id   AF-A0A956VBF9-F1
#
_cell.length_a   1.000
_cell.length_b   1.000
_cell.length_c   1.000
_cell.angle_alpha   90.00
_cell.angle_beta   90.00
_cell.angle_gamma   90.00
#
_symmetry.space_group_name_H-M   'P 1'
#
loop_
_entity.id
_entity.type
_entity.pdbx_description
1 polymer ?
#
loop_
_entity_poly.entity_id
_entity_poly.type
_entity_poly.pdbx_seq_one_letter_code
_entity_poly.pdbx_strand_id
1 'polypeptide(L)' 'MLRITGINEIPGTTVQVAKAAFPKGNVYMQIRDELGTLYTDEDFAELYSETGRPAVPAWQLALVTVVQFKEGLADRQAA' A
#
# COMPACT_ATOMS: atom_id res chain seq x y z
N MET A 1 -3.16 14.64 12.87
CA MET A 1 -1.71 14.40 12.78
C MET A 1 -1.41 13.18 11.93
N LEU A 2 -0.46 13.28 10.98
CA LEU A 2 0.11 12.11 10.29
C LEU A 2 1.27 11.56 11.11
N ARG A 3 1.42 10.23 11.15
CA ARG A 3 2.65 9.61 11.67
C ARG A 3 3.43 9.06 10.49
N ILE A 4 4.56 9.68 10.18
CA ILE A 4 5.50 9.16 9.18
C ILE A 4 5.97 7.80 9.70
N THR A 5 5.62 6.76 8.96
CA THR A 5 5.93 5.37 9.29
C THR A 5 6.83 4.77 8.22
N GLY A 6 6.76 5.29 6.98
CA GLY A 6 7.44 4.74 5.83
C GLY A 6 6.91 3.36 5.42
N ILE A 7 7.19 2.94 4.19
CA ILE A 7 6.95 1.56 3.79
C ILE A 7 8.14 0.73 4.28
N ASN A 8 7.92 -0.08 5.33
CA ASN A 8 8.94 -1.00 5.81
C ASN A 8 9.35 -2.01 4.73
N GLU A 9 10.60 -2.48 4.79
CA GLU A 9 11.02 -3.62 3.98
C GLU A 9 10.13 -4.82 4.26
N ILE A 10 9.81 -5.57 3.20
CA ILE A 10 9.02 -6.79 3.33
C ILE A 10 9.91 -7.82 4.03
N PRO A 11 9.48 -8.40 5.17
CA PRO A 11 10.26 -9.42 5.85
C PRO A 11 10.61 -10.58 4.90
N GLY A 12 11.86 -11.06 4.95
CA GLY A 12 12.33 -12.11 4.04
C GLY A 12 11.46 -13.37 4.04
N THR A 13 10.90 -13.74 5.20
CA THR A 13 9.95 -14.85 5.33
C THR A 13 8.67 -14.63 4.51
N THR A 14 8.14 -13.40 4.49
CA THR A 14 6.96 -13.05 3.69
C THR A 14 7.27 -13.15 2.19
N VAL A 15 8.47 -12.73 1.76
CA VAL A 15 8.92 -12.88 0.37
C VAL A 15 9.00 -14.36 -0.01
N GLN A 16 9.57 -15.20 0.85
CA GLN A 16 9.68 -16.64 0.62
C GLN A 16 8.30 -17.31 0.50
N VAL A 17 7.39 -17.01 1.43
CA VAL A 17 6.02 -17.56 1.41
C VAL A 17 5.28 -17.09 0.16
N ALA A 18 5.38 -15.80 -0.20
CA ALA A 18 4.71 -15.26 -1.39
C ALA A 18 5.21 -15.94 -2.67
N LYS A 19 6.54 -16.12 -2.83
CA LYS A 19 7.12 -16.82 -3.99
C LYS A 19 6.72 -18.30 -4.03
N ALA A 20 6.59 -18.96 -2.88
CA ALA A 20 6.13 -20.35 -2.81
C ALA A 20 4.63 -20.48 -3.14
N ALA A 21 3.79 -19.56 -2.66
CA ALA A 21 2.35 -19.54 -2.91
C ALA A 21 2.00 -19.13 -4.35
N PHE A 22 2.81 -18.26 -4.96
CA PHE A 22 2.65 -17.79 -6.33
C PHE A 22 3.93 -18.07 -7.15
N PRO A 23 4.21 -19.33 -7.55
CA PRO A 23 5.46 -19.67 -8.25
C PRO A 23 5.66 -18.96 -9.60
N LYS A 24 4.56 -18.57 -10.26
CA LYS A 24 4.58 -17.79 -11.50
C LYS A 24 4.50 -16.27 -11.26
N GLY A 25 4.48 -15.85 -9.99
CA GLY A 25 4.14 -14.49 -9.58
C GLY A 25 2.68 -14.13 -9.80
N ASN A 26 2.38 -12.88 -9.54
CA ASN A 26 1.13 -12.22 -9.91
C ASN A 26 1.42 -10.72 -10.17
N VAL A 27 0.46 -10.01 -10.76
CA VAL A 27 0.64 -8.60 -11.13
C VAL A 27 0.96 -7.70 -9.93
N TYR A 28 0.49 -8.04 -8.73
CA TYR A 28 0.76 -7.24 -7.52
C TYR A 28 2.19 -7.40 -7.02
N MET A 29 2.71 -8.63 -7.11
CA MET A 29 4.13 -8.88 -6.84
C MET A 29 5.01 -8.15 -7.85
N GLN A 30 4.63 -8.17 -9.15
CA GLN A 30 5.35 -7.43 -10.18
C GLN A 30 5.33 -5.92 -9.96
N ILE A 31 4.16 -5.34 -9.63
CA ILE A 31 4.05 -3.93 -9.28
C ILE A 31 5.02 -3.57 -8.15
N ARG A 32 5.11 -4.40 -7.11
CA ARG A 32 6.05 -4.16 -6.00
C ARG A 32 7.51 -4.30 -6.43
N ASP A 33 7.84 -5.33 -7.20
CA ASP A 33 9.22 -5.61 -7.61
C ASP A 33 9.76 -4.60 -8.63
N GLU A 34 8.90 -4.09 -9.53
CA GLU A 34 9.28 -3.19 -10.62
C GLU A 34 9.12 -1.71 -10.26
N LEU A 35 8.06 -1.35 -9.53
CA LEU A 35 7.75 0.05 -9.21
C LEU A 35 8.12 0.42 -7.77
N GLY A 36 8.35 -0.57 -6.90
CA GLY A 36 8.78 -0.33 -5.52
C GLY A 36 7.70 0.35 -4.66
N THR A 37 8.03 1.51 -4.12
CA THR A 37 7.12 2.33 -3.31
C THR A 37 6.45 3.37 -4.20
N LEU A 38 5.14 3.23 -4.39
CA LEU A 38 4.35 4.12 -5.26
C LEU A 38 4.01 5.46 -4.61
N TYR A 39 3.82 5.45 -3.30
CA TYR A 39 3.39 6.60 -2.52
C TYR A 39 4.10 6.60 -1.17
N THR A 40 4.33 7.79 -0.66
CA THR A 40 4.99 8.05 0.62
C THR A 40 4.05 8.81 1.56
N ASP A 41 4.46 8.94 2.83
CA ASP A 41 3.67 9.72 3.80
C ASP A 41 3.66 11.22 3.41
N GLU A 42 4.75 11.69 2.82
CA GLU A 42 4.99 13.07 2.38
C GLU A 42 4.01 13.52 1.29
N ASP A 43 3.64 12.62 0.35
CA ASP A 43 2.69 12.92 -0.73
C ASP A 43 1.32 13.38 -0.24
N PHE A 44 0.98 13.05 1.02
CA PHE A 44 -0.32 13.35 1.63
C PHE A 44 -0.20 14.17 2.91
N ALA A 45 0.99 14.63 3.29
CA ALA A 45 1.24 15.27 4.59
C ALA A 45 0.34 16.50 4.81
N GLU A 46 0.09 17.28 3.76
CA GLU A 46 -0.75 18.49 3.79
C GLU A 46 -2.23 18.20 4.11
N LEU A 47 -2.69 16.95 3.96
CA LEU A 47 -4.06 16.55 4.29
C LEU A 47 -4.30 16.37 5.80
N TYR A 48 -3.24 16.42 6.61
CA TYR A 48 -3.32 16.14 8.04
C TYR A 48 -3.10 17.39 8.88
N SER A 49 -3.95 17.61 9.87
CA SER A 49 -3.69 18.61 10.92
C SER A 49 -2.40 18.28 11.67
N GLU A 50 -1.62 19.29 12.02
CA GLU A 50 -0.42 19.17 12.86
C GLU A 50 -0.74 18.68 14.29
N THR A 51 -1.99 18.79 14.72
CA THR A 51 -2.44 18.44 16.06
C THR A 51 -3.47 17.30 16.07
N GLY A 52 -3.78 16.81 17.27
CA GLY A 52 -4.78 15.76 17.49
C GLY A 52 -4.23 14.34 17.37
N ARG A 53 -5.14 13.37 17.32
CA ARG A 53 -4.78 11.94 17.27
C ARG A 53 -4.11 11.58 15.92
N PRO A 54 -3.10 10.71 15.92
CA PRO A 54 -2.55 10.16 14.68
C PRO A 54 -3.62 9.42 13.88
N ALA A 55 -3.69 9.68 12.59
CA ALA A 55 -4.55 8.97 11.65
C ALA A 55 -3.73 7.99 10.80
N VAL A 56 -4.44 7.05 10.15
CA VAL A 56 -3.83 6.08 9.21
C VAL A 56 -3.28 6.83 8.00
N PRO A 57 -2.12 6.41 7.44
CA PRO A 57 -1.57 7.04 6.24
C PRO A 57 -2.48 6.91 5.01
N ALA A 58 -2.72 8.03 4.33
CA ALA A 58 -3.67 8.14 3.21
C ALA A 58 -3.19 7.34 1.99
N TRP A 59 -1.88 7.15 1.84
CA TRP A 59 -1.32 6.35 0.75
C TRP A 59 -1.80 4.89 0.76
N GLN A 60 -2.14 4.33 1.94
CA GLN A 60 -2.70 2.98 2.02
C GLN A 60 -4.05 2.90 1.32
N LEU A 61 -4.91 3.90 1.56
CA LEU A 61 -6.20 4.00 0.90
C LEU A 61 -6.05 4.29 -0.59
N ALA A 62 -5.13 5.18 -0.97
CA ALA A 62 -4.83 5.47 -2.38
C ALA A 62 -4.41 4.21 -3.15
N LEU A 63 -3.55 3.37 -2.55
CA LEU A 63 -3.15 2.09 -3.14
C LEU A 63 -4.35 1.14 -3.32
N VAL A 64 -5.22 1.03 -2.31
CA VAL A 64 -6.44 0.22 -2.40
C VAL A 64 -7.33 0.72 -3.53
N THR A 65 -7.51 2.03 -3.70
CA THR A 65 -8.31 2.61 -4.79
C THR A 65 -7.76 2.23 -6.17
N VAL A 66 -6.45 2.24 -6.36
CA VAL A 66 -5.82 1.82 -7.63
C VAL A 66 -6.06 0.34 -7.91
N VAL A 67 -5.87 -0.51 -6.90
CA VAL A 67 -6.09 -1.96 -7.02
C VAL A 67 -7.57 -2.28 -7.28
N GLN A 68 -8.47 -1.62 -6.53
CA GLN A 68 -9.92 -1.73 -6.70
C GLN A 68 -10.35 -1.34 -8.11
N PHE A 69 -9.85 -0.21 -8.63
CA PHE A 69 -10.12 0.24 -10.00
C PHE A 69 -9.64 -0.79 -11.02
N LYS A 70 -8.41 -1.30 -10.86
CA LYS A 70 -7.81 -2.31 -11.74
C LYS A 70 -8.62 -3.62 -11.74
N GLU A 71 -9.22 -3.99 -10.62
CA GLU A 71 -10.05 -5.19 -10.48
C GLU A 71 -11.54 -4.95 -10.84
N GLY A 72 -11.93 -3.72 -11.18
CA GLY A 72 -13.32 -3.38 -11.51
C GLY A 72 -14.28 -3.54 -10.33
N LEU A 73 -13.80 -3.38 -9.10
CA LEU A 73 -14.57 -3.56 -7.87
C LEU A 73 -15.26 -2.27 -7.44
N ALA A 74 -16.46 -2.38 -6.89
CA ALA A 74 -17.12 -1.28 -6.19
C ALA A 74 -16.57 -1.13 -4.76
N ASP A 75 -16.73 0.04 -4.13
CA ASP A 75 -16.18 0.33 -2.79
C ASP A 75 -16.63 -0.71 -1.76
N ARG A 76 -17.90 -1.13 -1.84
CA ARG A 76 -18.47 -2.14 -0.94
C ARG A 76 -17.77 -3.51 -1.04
N GLN A 77 -17.17 -3.83 -2.18
CA GLN A 77 -16.46 -5.10 -2.37
C GLN A 77 -14.99 -5.02 -1.93
N ALA A 78 -14.44 -3.79 -1.84
CA ALA A 78 -13.05 -3.55 -1.45
C ALA A 78 -12.87 -3.20 0.04
N ALA A 79 -13.96 -2.84 0.74
CA ALA A 79 -14.00 -2.59 2.18
C ALA A 79 -14.18 -3.88 2.99
#